data_AF-A0A4C1VXS0-F1
#
_entry.id   AF-A0A4C1VXS0-F1
#
_cell.length_a   1.000
_cell.length_b   1.000
_cell.length_c   1.000
_cell.angle_alpha   90.00
_cell.angle_beta   90.00
_cell.angle_gamma   90.00
#
_symmetry.space_group_name_H-M   'P 1'
#
loop_
_entity.id
_entity.type
_entity.pdbx_description
1 polymer ?
#
loop_
_entity_poly.entity_id
_entity_poly.type
_entity_poly.pdbx_seq_one_letter_code
_entity_poly.pdbx_strand_id
1 'polypeptide(L)'
;MSGILMALCPDDDPSRDEEYHRLARVAAMLTPTGRDSEPISGDVLGGIVESLPNTAPGMDGISSRMVRHVWKAARPEFTSVYERCVKESVFPKVWKRGRLLVIPKGNGKPMTDP
;
A
#
# COMPACT_ATOMS: atom_id res chain seq x y z
N MET A 1 1.16 3.02 -20.65
CA MET A 1 1.25 2.81 -19.19
C MET A 1 1.12 1.32 -18.87
N SER A 2 1.83 0.83 -17.86
CA SER A 2 1.73 -0.56 -17.40
C SER A 2 0.30 -0.83 -16.88
N GLY A 3 -0.27 -1.99 -17.19
CA GLY A 3 -1.63 -2.35 -16.77
C GLY A 3 -1.83 -2.32 -15.24
N ILE A 4 -0.75 -2.56 -14.47
CA ILE A 4 -0.74 -2.47 -13.01
C ILE A 4 -1.02 -1.03 -12.54
N LEU A 5 -0.40 -0.03 -13.18
CA LEU A 5 -0.60 1.37 -12.80
C LEU A 5 -2.04 1.81 -13.10
N MET A 6 -2.59 1.44 -14.25
CA MET A 6 -3.98 1.76 -14.57
C MET A 6 -4.99 1.18 -13.56
N ALA A 7 -4.69 0.01 -13.00
CA ALA A 7 -5.57 -0.65 -12.04
C ALA A 7 -5.41 -0.13 -10.60
N LEU A 8 -4.18 0.16 -10.17
CA LEU A 8 -3.87 0.53 -8.79
C LEU A 8 -3.84 2.04 -8.55
N CYS A 9 -3.49 2.80 -9.58
CA CYS A 9 -3.35 4.24 -9.56
C CYS A 9 -3.94 4.80 -10.87
N PRO A 10 -5.27 4.88 -11.04
CA PRO A 10 -5.85 5.49 -12.23
C PRO A 10 -5.45 6.97 -12.31
N ASP A 11 -5.37 7.52 -13.52
CA ASP A 11 -5.08 8.94 -13.70
C ASP A 11 -6.27 9.81 -13.25
N ASP A 12 -5.97 10.92 -12.59
CA ASP A 12 -6.96 11.97 -12.29
C ASP A 12 -7.22 12.77 -13.57
N ASP A 13 -8.38 12.55 -14.20
CA ASP A 13 -8.79 13.18 -15.46
C ASP A 13 -9.95 14.16 -15.22
N PRO A 14 -9.66 15.49 -15.14
CA PRO A 14 -10.68 16.50 -14.90
C PRO A 14 -11.75 16.58 -16.01
N SER A 15 -11.48 16.07 -17.20
CA SER A 15 -12.46 16.08 -18.29
C SER A 15 -13.66 15.17 -18.01
N ARG A 16 -13.51 14.25 -17.05
CA ARG A 16 -14.54 13.30 -16.61
C ARG A 16 -15.20 13.72 -15.29
N ASP A 17 -14.91 14.92 -14.80
CA ASP A 17 -15.45 15.41 -13.54
C ASP A 17 -16.96 15.72 -13.63
N GLU A 18 -17.71 15.17 -12.67
CA GLU A 18 -19.06 15.61 -12.36
C GLU A 18 -19.03 16.89 -11.50
N GLU A 19 -20.19 17.52 -11.28
CA GLU A 19 -20.29 18.73 -10.47
C GLU A 19 -19.71 18.55 -9.06
N TYR A 20 -19.96 17.40 -8.45
CA TYR A 20 -19.39 17.03 -7.16
C TYR A 20 -17.86 17.04 -7.16
N HIS A 21 -17.21 16.45 -8.18
CA HIS A 21 -15.75 16.41 -8.28
C HIS A 21 -15.15 17.81 -8.43
N ARG A 22 -15.79 18.66 -9.26
CA ARG A 22 -15.37 20.06 -9.43
C ARG A 22 -15.42 20.83 -8.10
N LEU A 23 -16.50 20.66 -7.33
CA LEU A 23 -16.64 21.30 -6.02
C LEU A 23 -15.59 20.78 -5.02
N ALA A 24 -15.33 19.47 -4.99
CA ALA A 24 -14.32 18.88 -4.12
C ALA A 24 -12.90 19.43 -4.43
N ARG A 25 -12.56 19.61 -5.72
CA ARG A 25 -11.28 20.19 -6.14
C ARG A 25 -11.12 21.64 -5.66
N VAL A 26 -12.16 22.47 -5.82
CA VAL A 26 -12.16 23.85 -5.33
C VAL A 26 -11.99 23.90 -3.81
N ALA A 27 -12.72 23.04 -3.08
CA ALA A 27 -12.60 22.97 -1.62
C ALA A 27 -11.20 22.54 -1.16
N ALA A 28 -10.56 21.60 -1.87
CA ALA A 28 -9.21 21.14 -1.57
C ALA A 28 -8.17 22.27 -1.72
N MET A 29 -8.32 23.14 -2.73
CA MET A 29 -7.43 24.30 -2.92
C MET A 29 -7.55 25.36 -1.82
N LEU A 30 -8.70 25.45 -1.16
CA LEU A 30 -8.96 26.42 -0.09
C LEU A 30 -8.55 25.90 1.30
N THR A 31 -8.28 24.60 1.42
CA THR A 31 -7.88 24.00 2.68
C THR A 31 -6.38 24.21 2.88
N PRO A 32 -5.91 24.81 3.98
CA PRO A 32 -4.49 24.94 4.25
C PRO A 32 -3.86 23.56 4.38
N THR A 33 -3.07 23.17 3.39
CA THR A 33 -2.33 21.90 3.42
C THR A 33 -0.95 22.11 4.04
N GLY A 34 -0.44 21.07 4.68
CA GLY A 34 0.96 21.02 5.11
C GLY A 34 1.91 21.00 3.91
N ARG A 35 3.21 20.95 4.18
CA ARG A 35 4.21 20.70 3.13
C ARG A 35 3.97 19.34 2.48
N ASP A 36 4.11 19.28 1.16
CA ASP A 36 4.06 18.04 0.41
C ASP A 36 5.14 17.06 0.91
N SER A 37 4.81 15.77 0.87
CA SER A 37 5.76 14.73 1.22
C SER A 37 6.75 14.51 0.08
N GLU A 38 8.02 14.37 0.43
CA GLU A 38 9.07 14.06 -0.54
C GLU A 38 8.81 12.70 -1.21
N PRO A 39 9.14 12.54 -2.51
CA PRO A 39 9.00 11.27 -3.21
C PRO A 39 9.80 10.15 -2.53
N ILE A 40 9.22 8.96 -2.44
CA ILE A 40 9.96 7.78 -1.97
C ILE A 40 10.95 7.36 -3.05
N SER A 41 12.25 7.45 -2.76
CA SER A 41 13.29 6.89 -3.62
C SER A 41 13.13 5.37 -3.77
N GLY A 42 13.35 4.87 -4.99
CA GLY A 42 13.37 3.44 -5.27
C GLY A 42 14.45 2.67 -4.49
N ASP A 43 15.46 3.33 -3.92
CA ASP A 43 16.46 2.68 -3.07
C ASP A 43 15.94 2.50 -1.64
N VAL A 44 15.22 3.49 -1.12
CA VAL A 44 14.54 3.40 0.18
C VAL A 44 13.51 2.26 0.14
N LEU A 45 12.68 2.23 -0.91
CA LEU A 45 11.69 1.19 -1.09
C LEU A 45 12.34 -0.19 -1.29
N GLY A 46 13.45 -0.25 -2.01
CA GLY A 46 14.23 -1.48 -2.17
C GLY A 46 14.75 -2.02 -0.83
N GLY A 47 15.29 -1.15 0.03
CA GLY A 47 15.73 -1.52 1.38
C GLY A 47 14.59 -2.06 2.25
N ILE A 48 13.40 -1.46 2.15
CA ILE A 48 12.19 -1.97 2.82
C ILE A 48 11.81 -3.35 2.30
N VAL A 49 11.77 -3.55 0.98
CA VAL A 49 11.40 -4.84 0.36
C VAL A 49 12.37 -5.95 0.77
N GLU A 50 13.67 -5.69 0.76
CA GLU A 50 14.68 -6.68 1.13
C GLU A 50 14.66 -7.01 2.63
N SER A 51 14.27 -6.04 3.48
CA SER A 51 14.16 -6.25 4.93
C SER A 51 12.87 -6.94 5.39
N LEU A 52 11.91 -7.23 4.49
CA LEU A 52 10.63 -7.86 4.86
C LEU A 52 10.85 -9.20 5.59
N PRO A 53 10.27 -9.42 6.78
CA PRO A 53 10.47 -10.66 7.53
C PRO A 53 9.76 -11.86 6.86
N ASN A 54 10.32 -13.06 7.06
CA ASN A 54 9.70 -14.31 6.62
C ASN A 54 8.59 -14.72 7.59
N THR A 55 7.42 -14.12 7.42
CA THR A 55 6.21 -14.42 8.22
C THR A 55 5.21 -15.24 7.40
N ALA A 56 4.22 -15.82 8.07
CA ALA A 56 3.11 -16.49 7.39
C ALA A 56 2.38 -15.48 6.49
N PRO A 57 2.07 -15.86 5.23
CA PRO A 57 1.40 -14.96 4.30
C PRO A 57 -0.01 -14.58 4.79
N GLY A 58 -0.52 -13.48 4.26
CA GLY A 58 -1.90 -13.09 4.46
C GLY A 58 -2.89 -14.05 3.79
N MET A 59 -4.18 -13.71 3.83
CA MET A 59 -5.22 -14.50 3.16
C MET A 59 -5.10 -14.48 1.62
N ASP A 60 -4.31 -13.55 1.08
CA ASP A 60 -3.94 -13.46 -0.33
C ASP A 60 -2.86 -14.47 -0.74
N GLY A 61 -2.22 -15.16 0.21
CA GLY A 61 -1.13 -16.10 -0.04
C GLY A 61 0.17 -15.44 -0.49
N ILE A 62 0.28 -14.10 -0.46
CA ILE A 62 1.47 -13.39 -0.92
C ILE A 62 2.51 -13.38 0.21
N SER A 63 3.65 -14.05 -0.03
CA SER A 63 4.76 -14.11 0.92
C SER A 63 5.79 -12.99 0.70
N SER A 64 6.58 -12.67 1.73
CA SER A 64 7.73 -11.76 1.61
C SER A 64 8.69 -12.16 0.49
N ARG A 65 8.90 -13.48 0.31
CA ARG A 65 9.72 -14.02 -0.78
C ARG A 65 9.14 -13.67 -2.15
N MET A 66 7.83 -13.78 -2.33
CA MET A 66 7.17 -13.39 -3.59
C MET A 66 7.32 -11.89 -3.84
N VAL A 67 7.11 -11.05 -2.82
CA VAL A 67 7.29 -9.59 -2.93
C VAL A 67 8.70 -9.24 -3.41
N ARG A 68 9.74 -9.86 -2.86
CA ARG A 68 11.13 -9.66 -3.31
C ARG A 68 11.37 -10.09 -4.77
N HIS A 69 10.69 -11.14 -5.24
CA HIS A 69 10.81 -11.56 -6.65
C HIS A 69 10.09 -10.57 -7.57
N VAL A 70 8.90 -10.12 -7.20
CA VAL A 70 8.14 -9.12 -7.96
C VAL A 70 8.90 -7.80 -8.03
N TRP A 71 9.52 -7.36 -6.93
CA TRP A 71 10.35 -6.16 -6.91
C TRP A 71 11.46 -6.19 -7.97
N LYS A 72 12.14 -7.34 -8.13
CA LYS A 72 13.18 -7.50 -9.15
C LYS A 72 12.64 -7.40 -10.58
N ALA A 73 11.39 -7.79 -10.81
CA ALA A 73 10.77 -7.82 -12.13
C ALA A 73 10.00 -6.55 -12.49
N ALA A 74 9.41 -5.87 -11.50
CA ALA A 74 8.47 -4.76 -11.67
C ALA A 74 8.84 -3.54 -10.81
N ARG A 75 10.14 -3.30 -10.61
CA ARG A 75 10.66 -2.19 -9.80
C ARG A 75 10.03 -0.82 -10.17
N PRO A 76 9.92 -0.44 -11.46
CA PRO A 76 9.35 0.86 -11.83
C PRO A 76 7.89 1.00 -11.41
N GLU A 77 7.06 -0.02 -11.66
CA GLU A 77 5.65 -0.02 -11.27
C GLU A 77 5.50 0.01 -9.76
N PHE A 78 6.27 -0.82 -9.04
CA PHE A 78 6.24 -0.86 -7.57
C PHE A 78 6.58 0.52 -6.98
N THR A 79 7.63 1.16 -7.50
CA THR A 79 8.05 2.50 -7.05
C THR A 79 6.98 3.53 -7.36
N SER A 80 6.44 3.53 -8.58
CA SER A 80 5.42 4.49 -9.02
C SER A 80 4.14 4.40 -8.18
N VAL A 81 3.67 3.18 -7.85
CA VAL A 81 2.49 3.01 -6.97
C VAL A 81 2.72 3.66 -5.62
N TYR A 82 3.84 3.37 -4.96
CA TYR A 82 4.13 3.91 -3.63
C TYR A 82 4.39 5.41 -3.64
N GLU A 83 5.09 5.91 -4.67
CA GLU A 83 5.33 7.34 -4.86
C GLU A 83 4.01 8.11 -5.03
N ARG A 84 3.08 7.59 -5.84
CA ARG A 84 1.76 8.18 -6.02
C ARG A 84 0.93 8.16 -4.74
N CYS A 85 0.96 7.06 -3.97
CA CYS A 85 0.29 7.02 -2.67
C CYS A 85 0.74 8.15 -1.74
N VAL A 86 2.05 8.43 -1.70
CA VAL A 86 2.61 9.50 -0.85
C VAL A 86 2.28 10.88 -1.40
N LYS A 87 2.48 11.12 -2.71
CA LYS A 87 2.24 12.42 -3.34
C LYS A 87 0.77 12.82 -3.32
N GLU A 88 -0.11 11.89 -3.67
CA GLU A 88 -1.55 12.12 -3.77
C GLU A 88 -2.25 11.96 -2.41
N SER A 89 -1.54 11.48 -1.37
CA SER A 89 -2.13 11.12 -0.07
C SER A 89 -3.29 10.12 -0.18
N VAL A 90 -3.28 9.28 -1.21
CA VAL A 90 -4.28 8.25 -1.46
C VAL A 90 -3.71 6.89 -1.13
N PHE A 91 -4.34 6.18 -0.20
CA PHE A 91 -3.90 4.87 0.26
C PHE A 91 -5.01 3.82 0.07
N PRO A 92 -4.67 2.52 0.05
CA PRO A 92 -5.66 1.47 0.04
C PRO A 92 -6.68 1.66 1.18
N LYS A 93 -7.98 1.58 0.86
CA LYS A 93 -9.05 1.67 1.88
C LYS A 93 -8.92 0.59 2.96
N VAL A 94 -8.40 -0.57 2.60
CA VAL A 94 -8.13 -1.69 3.50
C VAL A 94 -6.62 -1.92 3.55
N TRP A 95 -6.02 -1.62 4.70
CA TRP A 95 -4.56 -1.77 4.89
C TRP A 95 -4.15 -3.21 5.20
N LYS A 96 -4.97 -3.92 5.97
CA LYS A 96 -4.73 -5.32 6.33
C LYS A 96 -6.04 -6.05 6.54
N ARG A 97 -6.14 -7.24 5.98
CA ARG A 97 -7.20 -8.20 6.29
C ARG A 97 -6.54 -9.49 6.76
N GLY A 98 -6.85 -9.93 7.97
CA GLY A 98 -6.20 -11.07 8.60
C GLY A 98 -7.20 -12.07 9.15
N ARG A 99 -6.76 -13.32 9.27
CA ARG A 99 -7.45 -14.35 10.05
C ARG A 99 -6.97 -14.27 11.50
N LEU A 100 -7.89 -14.18 12.44
CA LEU A 100 -7.55 -14.29 13.86
C LEU A 100 -7.26 -15.76 14.19
N LEU A 101 -6.03 -16.04 14.59
CA LEU A 101 -5.60 -17.32 15.13
C LEU A 101 -5.19 -17.11 16.58
N VAL A 102 -5.91 -17.75 17.50
CA VAL A 102 -5.57 -17.71 18.92
C VAL A 102 -4.41 -18.67 19.14
N ILE A 103 -3.24 -18.11 19.46
CA ILE A 103 -2.05 -18.88 19.85
C ILE A 103 -1.89 -18.72 21.37
N PRO A 104 -2.07 -19.79 22.16
CA PRO A 104 -1.86 -19.73 23.60
C PRO A 104 -0.45 -19.26 23.92
N LYS A 105 -0.32 -18.27 24.79
CA LYS A 105 0.98 -17.79 25.25
C LYS A 105 1.49 -18.74 26.34
N GLY A 106 2.64 -19.37 26.12
CA GLY A 106 3.28 -20.27 27.09
C GLY A 106 3.95 -21.47 26.43
N ASN A 107 4.69 -22.25 27.22
CA ASN A 107 5.46 -23.42 26.77
C ASN A 107 4.56 -24.64 26.46
N GLY A 108 3.54 -24.48 25.61
CA GLY A 108 2.68 -25.59 25.20
C GLY A 108 1.67 -26.04 26.27
N LYS A 109 1.28 -25.15 27.20
CA LYS A 109 0.15 -25.45 28.10
C LYS A 109 -1.13 -25.59 27.26
N PRO A 110 -1.84 -26.72 27.33
CA PRO A 110 -3.08 -26.90 26.61
C PRO A 110 -4.12 -25.88 27.12
N MET A 111 -4.96 -25.41 26.21
CA MET A 111 -6.04 -24.43 26.48
C MET A 111 -7.08 -24.95 27.48
N THR A 112 -6.98 -26.21 27.90
CA THR A 112 -7.89 -26.93 28.79
C THR A 112 -7.33 -27.19 30.20
N ASP A 113 -6.20 -26.61 30.57
CA ASP A 113 -5.68 -26.68 31.95
C ASP A 113 -6.36 -25.57 32.78
N PRO A 114 -7.15 -25.90 33.84
CA PRO A 114 -7.94 -24.94 34.60
C PRO A 114 -7.15 -23.82 35.29
#